data_AF-A0A8T6ZMM7-F1
#
_entry.id   AF-A0A8T6ZMM7-F1
#
_cell.length_a   1.000
_cell.length_b   1.000
_cell.length_c   1.000
_cell.angle_alpha   90.00
_cell.angle_beta   90.00
_cell.angle_gamma   90.00
#
_symmetry.space_group_name_H-M   'P 1'
#
loop_
_entity.id
_entity.type
_entity.pdbx_description
1 polymer ?
#
loop_
_entity_poly.entity_id
_entity_poly.type
_entity_poly.pdbx_seq_one_letter_code
_entity_poly.pdbx_strand_id
1 'polypeptide(L)'
;MRWQIEGDDPRTMSRSGWTATSLAVGDRIVVRGNPDRNAERHHAQMVSLTTPGGKTLAPEVLDAPVSNVAATDIFTLWDPSSFNDVGEELDSGSLTEKGAAAQSEYTEEDSPESQCVPPPPPATVVVSLLEIKMQEEHILIRTEEFQIERTIYMDGRAHPSDGERTIQGHSIGWWEGDTLVVDTTLFANHINGNQFGIPSGAQKHLVERFELTGDRTQLRFDFFLEDPEYLQRPVTGGIVLDHVPNETFIPAVCDPESARRWMYE
;
A
#
# COMPACT_ATOMS: atom_id res chain seq x y z
N MET A 1 -11.95 34.33 10.94
CA MET A 1 -11.94 33.22 9.97
C MET A 1 -10.81 32.28 10.35
N ARG A 2 -11.09 30.99 10.54
CA ARG A 2 -10.10 29.96 10.90
C ARG A 2 -10.06 28.95 9.76
N TRP A 3 -8.87 28.66 9.24
CA TRP A 3 -8.67 27.65 8.20
C TRP A 3 -8.18 26.34 8.82
N GLN A 4 -8.57 25.22 8.23
CA GLN A 4 -7.93 23.92 8.42
C GLN A 4 -7.15 23.59 7.15
N ILE A 5 -5.89 23.20 7.30
CA ILE A 5 -5.00 22.91 6.17
C ILE A 5 -4.58 21.45 6.31
N GLU A 6 -4.87 20.65 5.29
CA GLU A 6 -4.44 19.26 5.19
C GLU A 6 -3.11 19.19 4.44
N GLY A 7 -2.11 18.49 4.99
CA GLY A 7 -0.87 18.18 4.28
C GLY A 7 -0.86 16.75 3.76
N ASP A 8 0.22 16.37 3.11
CA ASP A 8 0.45 14.96 2.76
C ASP A 8 0.61 14.09 4.02
N ASP A 9 0.69 12.78 3.82
CA ASP A 9 0.96 11.86 4.92
C ASP A 9 2.31 12.18 5.59
N PRO A 10 2.48 11.84 6.89
CA PRO A 10 3.69 12.18 7.63
C PRO A 10 5.00 11.66 7.01
N ARG A 11 4.98 10.58 6.21
CA ARG A 11 6.18 10.01 5.58
C ARG A 11 6.59 10.88 4.40
N THR A 12 5.65 11.23 3.54
CA THR A 12 5.85 12.18 2.42
C THR A 12 6.33 13.54 2.94
N MET A 13 5.70 14.05 4.01
CA MET A 13 6.15 15.29 4.63
C MET A 13 7.58 15.17 5.18
N SER A 14 7.93 14.07 5.85
CA SER A 14 9.27 13.86 6.39
C SER A 14 10.34 13.83 5.28
N ARG A 15 10.07 13.13 4.17
CA ARG A 15 10.94 13.12 2.98
C ARG A 15 11.11 14.52 2.38
N SER A 16 10.04 15.30 2.38
CA SER A 16 10.02 16.71 1.93
C SER A 16 10.69 17.70 2.91
N GLY A 17 11.42 17.20 3.91
CA GLY A 17 12.21 18.01 4.84
C GLY A 17 11.39 18.68 5.96
N TRP A 18 10.19 18.15 6.24
CA TRP A 18 9.45 18.51 7.44
C TRP A 18 10.03 17.81 8.67
N THR A 19 9.92 18.48 9.81
CA THR A 19 10.30 17.97 11.12
C THR A 19 9.24 18.39 12.14
N ALA A 20 9.23 17.75 13.32
CA ALA A 20 8.32 18.12 14.41
C ALA A 20 8.47 19.57 14.88
N THR A 21 9.58 20.25 14.54
CA THR A 21 9.87 21.64 14.87
C THR A 21 9.83 22.58 13.67
N SER A 22 9.35 22.11 12.51
CA SER A 22 9.23 22.94 11.31
C SER A 22 8.33 24.16 11.51
N LEU A 23 7.37 24.07 12.45
CA LEU A 23 6.43 25.13 12.80
C LEU A 23 6.21 25.18 14.32
N ALA A 24 5.98 26.37 14.84
CA ALA A 24 5.58 26.62 16.22
C ALA A 24 4.30 27.46 16.28
N VAL A 25 3.55 27.33 17.38
CA VAL A 25 2.38 28.17 17.64
C VAL A 25 2.81 29.64 17.68
N GLY A 26 2.19 30.46 16.83
CA GLY A 26 2.50 31.89 16.68
C GLY A 26 3.31 32.23 15.43
N ASP A 27 3.80 31.23 14.71
CA ASP A 27 4.49 31.45 13.43
C ASP A 27 3.59 32.11 12.39
N ARG A 28 4.17 33.06 11.65
CA ARG A 28 3.54 33.65 10.48
C ARG A 28 3.99 32.88 9.24
N ILE A 29 3.07 32.12 8.68
CA ILE A 29 3.28 31.28 7.51
C ILE A 29 2.48 31.79 6.32
N VAL A 30 2.86 31.37 5.11
CA VAL A 30 2.05 31.50 3.90
C VAL A 30 1.77 30.10 3.38
N VAL A 31 0.49 29.79 3.18
CA VAL A 31 0.05 28.51 2.60
C VAL A 31 -0.49 28.76 1.20
N ARG A 32 -0.01 27.98 0.24
CA ARG A 32 -0.67 27.79 -1.06
C ARG A 32 -1.39 26.45 -1.00
N GLY A 33 -2.66 26.41 -1.35
CA GLY A 33 -3.46 25.19 -1.29
C GLY A 33 -4.66 25.23 -2.24
N ASN A 34 -5.26 24.06 -2.44
CA ASN A 34 -6.51 23.87 -3.18
C ASN A 34 -7.67 23.93 -2.17
N PRO A 35 -8.55 24.95 -2.24
CA PRO A 35 -9.66 25.08 -1.30
C PRO A 35 -10.74 24.04 -1.54
N ASP A 36 -11.54 23.79 -0.49
CA ASP A 36 -12.76 22.98 -0.57
C ASP A 36 -13.70 23.48 -1.69
N ARG A 37 -14.39 22.56 -2.35
CA ARG A 37 -15.41 22.88 -3.37
C ARG A 37 -16.59 23.63 -2.76
N ASN A 38 -16.87 23.42 -1.48
CA ASN A 38 -17.84 24.20 -0.70
C ASN A 38 -17.17 25.44 -0.10
N ALA A 39 -17.50 26.62 -0.64
CA ALA A 39 -16.90 27.89 -0.24
C ALA A 39 -17.19 28.32 1.22
N GLU A 40 -18.18 27.70 1.89
CA GLU A 40 -18.46 27.96 3.31
C GLU A 40 -17.49 27.20 4.24
N ARG A 41 -16.82 26.15 3.72
CA ARG A 41 -15.81 25.39 4.46
C ARG A 41 -14.44 26.02 4.22
N HIS A 42 -13.79 26.47 5.29
CA HIS A 42 -12.44 27.05 5.24
C HIS A 42 -11.38 25.94 5.32
N HIS A 43 -11.50 24.94 4.44
CA HIS A 43 -10.56 23.81 4.35
C HIS A 43 -9.76 23.93 3.06
N ALA A 44 -8.50 23.52 3.09
CA ALA A 44 -7.68 23.45 1.89
C ALA A 44 -6.65 22.33 1.99
N GLN A 45 -6.45 21.61 0.89
CA GLN A 45 -5.32 20.72 0.71
C GLN A 45 -4.08 21.56 0.40
N MET A 46 -3.02 21.39 1.17
CA MET A 46 -1.77 22.12 1.05
C MET A 46 -1.03 21.71 -0.22
N VAL A 47 -0.60 22.69 -1.00
CA VAL A 47 0.35 22.51 -2.11
C VAL A 47 1.75 22.90 -1.65
N SER A 48 1.88 23.93 -0.81
CA SER A 48 3.16 24.30 -0.19
C SER A 48 2.94 25.24 0.99
N LEU A 49 3.91 25.28 1.89
CA LEU A 49 3.98 26.21 3.00
C LEU A 49 5.32 26.94 3.00
N THR A 50 5.28 28.26 3.14
CA THR A 50 6.47 29.08 3.40
C THR A 50 6.54 29.42 4.89
N THR A 51 7.62 28.98 5.53
CA THR A 51 7.94 29.24 6.94
C THR A 51 8.28 30.72 7.18
N PRO A 52 8.30 31.22 8.44
CA PRO A 52 8.68 32.60 8.75
C PRO A 52 10.10 32.97 8.25
N GLY A 53 11.00 31.98 8.19
CA GLY A 53 12.37 32.14 7.68
C GLY A 53 12.49 32.15 6.15
N GLY A 54 11.37 32.05 5.41
CA GLY A 54 11.35 32.04 3.95
C GLY A 54 11.64 30.68 3.30
N LYS A 55 11.85 29.62 4.10
CA LYS A 55 11.95 28.24 3.57
C LYS A 55 10.58 27.78 3.11
N THR A 56 10.47 27.35 1.85
CA THR A 56 9.28 26.69 1.32
C THR A 56 9.40 25.19 1.49
N LEU A 57 8.36 24.60 2.08
CA LEU A 57 8.13 23.18 2.22
C LEU A 57 6.97 22.83 1.30
N ALA A 58 7.21 21.99 0.32
CA ALA A 58 6.22 21.45 -0.61
C ALA A 58 6.42 19.94 -0.65
N PRO A 59 5.39 19.14 -0.95
CA PRO A 59 5.62 17.75 -1.30
C PRO A 59 6.70 17.73 -2.36
N GLU A 60 7.77 17.00 -2.10
CA GLU A 60 8.71 16.64 -3.14
C GLU A 60 7.89 15.77 -4.11
N VAL A 61 7.37 16.39 -5.17
CA VAL A 61 7.06 15.63 -6.39
C VAL A 61 8.42 15.18 -6.83
N LEU A 62 8.80 14.02 -6.32
CA LEU A 62 9.85 13.24 -6.88
C LEU A 62 9.47 13.17 -8.37
N ASP A 63 10.20 13.88 -9.23
CA ASP A 63 10.63 13.25 -10.47
C ASP A 63 11.37 12.01 -9.97
N ALA A 64 10.62 10.96 -9.60
CA ALA A 64 11.16 9.82 -8.89
C ALA A 64 12.27 9.33 -9.76
N PRO A 65 13.54 9.40 -9.31
CA PRO A 65 14.60 8.87 -10.11
C PRO A 65 14.23 7.39 -10.24
N VAL A 66 13.76 6.99 -11.43
CA VAL A 66 13.67 5.59 -11.83
C VAL A 66 15.06 5.07 -11.52
N SER A 67 15.16 4.31 -10.45
CA SER A 67 16.46 4.04 -9.88
C SER A 67 17.26 3.27 -10.91
N ASN A 68 18.38 3.81 -11.34
CA ASN A 68 19.30 3.13 -12.24
C ASN A 68 20.30 2.26 -11.47
N VAL A 69 20.05 2.03 -10.17
CA VAL A 69 20.91 1.22 -9.31
C VAL A 69 20.45 -0.22 -9.39
N ALA A 70 21.29 -1.11 -9.90
CA ALA A 70 21.00 -2.53 -9.93
C ALA A 70 21.04 -3.15 -8.51
N ALA A 71 20.02 -3.93 -8.15
CA ALA A 71 19.96 -4.69 -6.91
C ALA A 71 20.82 -5.97 -7.00
N THR A 72 21.40 -6.42 -5.89
CA THR A 72 22.12 -7.71 -5.79
C THR A 72 21.20 -8.90 -5.58
N ASP A 73 20.03 -8.65 -5.01
CA ASP A 73 18.99 -9.61 -4.67
C ASP A 73 17.70 -8.81 -4.37
N ILE A 74 16.62 -9.51 -4.01
CA ILE A 74 15.33 -8.86 -3.72
C ILE A 74 15.27 -8.26 -2.30
N PHE A 75 16.27 -8.48 -1.44
CA PHE A 75 16.23 -8.14 -0.01
C PHE A 75 16.65 -6.68 0.25
N THR A 76 15.83 -5.76 -0.21
CA THR A 76 16.08 -4.31 -0.20
C THR A 76 14.76 -3.55 -0.12
N LEU A 77 14.80 -2.23 -0.35
CA LEU A 77 13.65 -1.36 -0.46
C LEU A 77 13.17 -1.22 -1.90
N TRP A 78 11.85 -1.29 -2.09
CA TRP A 78 11.16 -1.25 -3.37
C TRP A 78 10.01 -0.25 -3.33
N ASP A 79 9.92 0.62 -4.33
CA ASP A 79 8.88 1.64 -4.46
C ASP A 79 7.83 1.21 -5.51
N PRO A 80 6.54 1.07 -5.16
CA PRO A 80 5.48 0.70 -6.10
C PRO A 80 4.98 1.86 -7.00
N SER A 81 5.75 2.95 -7.11
CA SER A 81 5.51 4.16 -7.92
C SER A 81 5.04 3.95 -9.37
N SER A 82 5.25 2.76 -9.95
CA SER A 82 4.80 2.37 -11.29
C SER A 82 3.54 1.47 -11.25
N PHE A 83 2.53 1.83 -10.44
CA PHE A 83 1.23 1.13 -10.44
C PHE A 83 0.47 1.40 -11.75
N ASN A 84 0.78 0.62 -12.79
CA ASN A 84 -0.09 0.51 -13.96
C ASN A 84 -1.20 -0.50 -13.63
N ASP A 85 -2.38 0.05 -13.39
CA ASP A 85 -3.72 -0.53 -13.47
C ASP A 85 -3.82 -2.07 -13.31
N VAL A 86 -3.68 -2.55 -12.08
CA VAL A 86 -4.13 -3.91 -11.69
C VAL A 86 -5.68 -3.98 -11.65
N GLY A 87 -6.38 -2.86 -11.89
CA GLY A 87 -7.83 -2.73 -11.78
C GLY A 87 -8.62 -3.22 -12.99
N GLU A 88 -8.06 -3.22 -14.20
CA GLU A 88 -8.84 -3.45 -15.43
C GLU A 88 -9.45 -4.86 -15.52
N GLU A 89 -8.78 -5.90 -14.99
CA GLU A 89 -9.33 -7.27 -14.97
C GLU A 89 -10.40 -7.50 -13.88
N LEU A 90 -10.30 -6.82 -12.73
CA LEU A 90 -11.29 -6.90 -11.65
C LEU A 90 -12.54 -6.07 -11.96
N ASP A 91 -12.37 -4.96 -12.67
CA ASP A 91 -13.45 -4.06 -13.10
C ASP A 91 -14.24 -4.60 -14.32
N SER A 92 -13.62 -5.43 -15.17
CA SER A 92 -14.21 -5.91 -16.43
C SER A 92 -15.22 -7.08 -16.32
N GLY A 93 -15.82 -7.31 -15.15
CA GLY A 93 -17.00 -8.19 -14.99
C GLY A 93 -16.70 -9.66 -14.68
N SER A 94 -15.53 -9.97 -14.14
CA SER A 94 -15.15 -11.31 -13.66
C SER A 94 -15.68 -11.64 -12.25
N LEU A 95 -16.76 -10.98 -11.81
CA LEU A 95 -17.29 -11.10 -10.44
C LEU A 95 -18.48 -12.04 -10.38
N THR A 96 -18.62 -12.82 -9.30
CA THR A 96 -19.86 -13.54 -9.03
C THR A 96 -21.00 -12.54 -8.80
N GLU A 97 -22.25 -13.02 -8.79
CA GLU A 97 -23.40 -12.17 -8.39
C GLU A 97 -23.17 -11.54 -7.00
N LYS A 98 -22.57 -12.29 -6.07
CA LYS A 98 -22.20 -11.82 -4.74
C LYS A 98 -21.11 -10.75 -4.79
N GLY A 99 -20.07 -10.94 -5.60
CA GLY A 99 -19.00 -9.95 -5.79
C GLY A 99 -19.50 -8.65 -6.41
N ALA A 100 -20.33 -8.75 -7.46
CA ALA A 100 -20.90 -7.59 -8.13
C ALA A 100 -21.85 -6.80 -7.22
N ALA A 101 -22.68 -7.49 -6.42
CA ALA A 101 -23.57 -6.84 -5.46
C ALA A 101 -22.75 -6.07 -4.39
N ALA A 102 -21.75 -6.73 -3.79
CA ALA A 102 -20.91 -6.09 -2.77
C ALA A 102 -20.15 -4.87 -3.32
N GLN A 103 -19.56 -4.98 -4.51
CA GLN A 103 -18.89 -3.87 -5.17
C GLN A 103 -19.84 -2.69 -5.41
N SER A 104 -21.08 -2.95 -5.86
CA SER A 104 -22.05 -1.89 -6.14
C SER A 104 -22.58 -1.16 -4.90
N GLU A 105 -22.53 -1.82 -3.75
CA GLU A 105 -22.96 -1.27 -2.46
C GLU A 105 -21.83 -0.57 -1.71
N TYR A 106 -20.57 -0.85 -2.08
CA TYR A 106 -19.39 -0.30 -1.41
C TYR A 106 -19.24 1.19 -1.66
N THR A 107 -18.97 1.94 -0.59
CA THR A 107 -18.63 3.35 -0.64
C THR A 107 -17.27 3.59 0.00
N GLU A 108 -16.66 4.75 -0.27
CA GLU A 108 -15.39 5.12 0.39
C GLU A 108 -15.51 5.14 1.92
N GLU A 109 -16.69 5.45 2.47
CA GLU A 109 -16.96 5.41 3.91
C GLU A 109 -16.86 4.00 4.51
N ASP A 110 -17.02 2.96 3.69
CA ASP A 110 -16.90 1.56 4.10
C ASP A 110 -15.43 1.09 4.15
N SER A 111 -14.48 1.87 3.65
CA SER A 111 -13.06 1.49 3.59
C SER A 111 -12.50 1.10 4.97
N PRO A 112 -12.04 -0.17 5.15
CA PRO A 112 -11.35 -0.59 6.36
C PRO A 112 -10.07 0.21 6.63
N GLU A 113 -9.44 0.73 5.58
CA GLU A 113 -8.23 1.55 5.66
C GLU A 113 -8.49 2.86 6.44
N SER A 114 -9.70 3.44 6.34
CA SER A 114 -10.15 4.56 7.20
C SER A 114 -10.19 4.20 8.70
N GLN A 115 -10.18 2.90 9.01
CA GLN A 115 -10.12 2.35 10.37
C GLN A 115 -8.75 1.81 10.73
N CYS A 116 -7.72 2.15 9.95
CA CYS A 116 -6.36 1.62 10.10
C CYS A 116 -6.28 0.09 9.99
N VAL A 117 -7.23 -0.53 9.27
CA VAL A 117 -7.17 -1.96 8.93
C VAL A 117 -6.42 -2.06 7.59
N PRO A 118 -5.28 -2.78 7.54
CA PRO A 118 -4.49 -2.87 6.33
C PRO A 118 -5.21 -3.70 5.25
N PRO A 119 -4.97 -3.43 3.96
CA PRO A 119 -5.44 -4.31 2.91
C PRO A 119 -4.65 -5.64 2.93
N PRO A 120 -5.30 -6.76 2.56
CA PRO A 120 -4.61 -8.03 2.37
C PRO A 120 -3.74 -8.02 1.09
N PRO A 121 -2.77 -8.95 0.96
CA PRO A 121 -2.09 -9.23 -0.30
C PRO A 121 -3.09 -9.55 -1.43
N PRO A 122 -2.83 -9.18 -2.70
CA PRO A 122 -1.59 -8.57 -3.18
C PRO A 122 -1.50 -7.06 -2.93
N ALA A 123 -2.58 -6.39 -2.52
CA ALA A 123 -2.62 -4.94 -2.37
C ALA A 123 -1.62 -4.40 -1.32
N THR A 124 -1.23 -5.24 -0.34
CA THR A 124 -0.10 -4.95 0.58
C THR A 124 1.17 -4.48 -0.14
N VAL A 125 1.46 -5.00 -1.34
CA VAL A 125 2.70 -4.69 -2.09
C VAL A 125 2.72 -3.25 -2.60
N VAL A 126 1.56 -2.58 -2.66
CA VAL A 126 1.41 -1.26 -3.29
C VAL A 126 1.00 -0.15 -2.33
N VAL A 127 0.88 -0.45 -1.03
CA VAL A 127 0.41 0.54 -0.04
C VAL A 127 1.44 1.64 0.20
N SER A 128 2.73 1.29 0.16
CA SER A 128 3.84 2.21 0.41
C SER A 128 5.15 1.56 -0.03
N LEU A 129 6.29 2.20 0.28
CA LEU A 129 7.59 1.54 0.26
C LEU A 129 7.54 0.16 0.91
N LEU A 130 8.04 -0.81 0.16
CA LEU A 130 8.08 -2.22 0.51
C LEU A 130 9.52 -2.59 0.90
N GLU A 131 9.70 -3.12 2.09
CA GLU A 131 10.97 -3.69 2.54
C GLU A 131 10.88 -5.21 2.53
N ILE A 132 11.78 -5.86 1.79
CA ILE A 132 11.91 -7.32 1.81
C ILE A 132 13.21 -7.65 2.54
N LYS A 133 13.15 -8.52 3.55
CA LYS A 133 14.32 -8.95 4.32
C LYS A 133 14.36 -10.46 4.46
N MET A 134 15.56 -11.02 4.33
CA MET A 134 15.82 -12.38 4.81
C MET A 134 16.06 -12.34 6.32
N GLN A 135 15.32 -13.15 7.08
CA GLN A 135 15.48 -13.33 8.52
C GLN A 135 15.60 -14.83 8.83
N GLU A 136 16.83 -15.28 9.07
CA GLU A 136 17.13 -16.69 9.37
C GLU A 136 16.57 -17.65 8.30
N GLU A 137 15.41 -18.26 8.57
CA GLU A 137 14.76 -19.27 7.72
C GLU A 137 13.45 -18.77 7.07
N HIS A 138 13.12 -17.48 7.21
CA HIS A 138 11.95 -16.86 6.59
C HIS A 138 12.28 -15.54 5.90
N ILE A 139 11.40 -15.13 5.00
CA ILE A 139 11.43 -13.81 4.39
C ILE A 139 10.38 -12.95 5.08
N LEU A 140 10.72 -11.71 5.41
CA LEU A 140 9.82 -10.72 5.97
C LEU A 140 9.54 -9.64 4.94
N ILE A 141 8.27 -9.41 4.65
CA ILE A 141 7.80 -8.26 3.87
C ILE A 141 7.23 -7.24 4.84
N ARG A 142 7.64 -5.98 4.71
CA ARG A 142 7.18 -4.87 5.56
C ARG A 142 6.74 -3.68 4.73
N THR A 143 5.73 -2.97 5.22
CA THR A 143 5.29 -1.70 4.63
C THR A 143 5.40 -0.58 5.64
N GLU A 144 5.65 0.63 5.15
CA GLU A 144 5.63 1.83 5.99
C GLU A 144 4.23 2.14 6.52
N GLU A 145 3.24 2.11 5.61
CA GLU A 145 1.84 2.35 5.94
C GLU A 145 1.24 1.10 6.59
N PHE A 146 0.38 1.30 7.60
CA PHE A 146 -0.17 0.27 8.49
C PHE A 146 0.85 -0.61 9.23
N GLN A 147 2.16 -0.41 9.03
CA GLN A 147 3.24 -1.22 9.64
C GLN A 147 3.00 -2.73 9.46
N ILE A 148 2.64 -3.13 8.24
CA ILE A 148 2.39 -4.54 7.94
C ILE A 148 3.71 -5.28 8.11
N GLU A 149 3.67 -6.43 8.77
CA GLU A 149 4.77 -7.39 8.84
C GLU A 149 4.25 -8.77 8.42
N ARG A 150 4.60 -9.18 7.21
CA ARG A 150 4.17 -10.45 6.62
C ARG A 150 5.35 -11.41 6.55
N THR A 151 5.21 -12.55 7.23
CA THR A 151 6.22 -13.62 7.22
C THR A 151 5.92 -14.62 6.11
N ILE A 152 6.92 -14.93 5.30
CA ILE A 152 6.91 -15.98 4.28
C ILE A 152 7.84 -17.09 4.76
N TYR A 153 7.26 -18.26 5.05
CA TYR A 153 8.02 -19.42 5.50
C TYR A 153 8.70 -20.12 4.32
N MET A 154 10.01 -20.35 4.42
CA MET A 154 10.83 -20.93 3.35
C MET A 154 11.29 -22.37 3.63
N ASP A 155 10.78 -22.99 4.70
CA ASP A 155 11.26 -24.28 5.24
C ASP A 155 10.56 -25.51 4.63
N GLY A 156 9.72 -25.32 3.60
CA GLY A 156 9.00 -26.40 2.94
C GLY A 156 7.83 -26.97 3.74
N ARG A 157 7.37 -26.29 4.80
CA ARG A 157 6.12 -26.65 5.48
C ARG A 157 4.93 -26.57 4.52
N ALA A 158 3.81 -27.19 4.91
CA ALA A 158 2.53 -27.01 4.25
C ALA A 158 1.67 -25.98 5.01
N HIS A 159 0.62 -25.46 4.37
CA HIS A 159 -0.35 -24.62 5.08
C HIS A 159 -1.04 -25.46 6.17
N PRO A 160 -1.22 -24.91 7.38
CA PRO A 160 -1.94 -25.62 8.43
C PRO A 160 -3.41 -25.80 8.05
N SER A 161 -3.94 -27.01 8.24
CA SER A 161 -5.34 -27.34 7.89
C SER A 161 -6.39 -26.59 8.71
N ASP A 162 -6.02 -26.18 9.92
CA ASP A 162 -6.83 -25.49 10.93
C ASP A 162 -6.14 -24.24 11.46
N GLY A 163 -5.29 -23.62 10.63
CA GLY A 163 -4.56 -22.42 11.00
C GLY A 163 -5.46 -21.22 11.25
N GLU A 164 -4.96 -20.30 12.08
CA GLU A 164 -5.60 -19.02 12.30
C GLU A 164 -5.69 -18.24 10.99
N ARG A 165 -6.85 -17.63 10.75
CA ARG A 165 -7.07 -16.77 9.59
C ARG A 165 -6.71 -15.34 9.95
N THR A 166 -5.86 -14.72 9.14
CA THR A 166 -5.39 -13.34 9.36
C THR A 166 -5.62 -12.50 8.11
N ILE A 167 -5.56 -11.17 8.22
CA ILE A 167 -5.67 -10.30 7.05
C ILE A 167 -4.54 -10.58 6.05
N GLN A 168 -3.34 -10.86 6.54
CA GLN A 168 -2.17 -11.12 5.69
C GLN A 168 -2.07 -12.57 5.21
N GLY A 169 -2.94 -13.45 5.71
CA GLY A 169 -2.91 -14.88 5.43
C GLY A 169 -1.70 -15.60 6.04
N HIS A 170 -1.53 -16.85 5.65
CA HIS A 170 -0.36 -17.67 5.94
C HIS A 170 0.40 -17.93 4.65
N SER A 171 1.66 -17.51 4.57
CA SER A 171 2.46 -17.55 3.34
C SER A 171 3.59 -18.56 3.40
N ILE A 172 3.76 -19.31 2.30
CA ILE A 172 4.83 -20.29 2.10
C ILE A 172 5.54 -19.95 0.81
N GLY A 173 6.87 -19.93 0.84
CA GLY A 173 7.66 -19.56 -0.32
C GLY A 173 8.67 -20.63 -0.74
N TRP A 174 9.01 -20.60 -2.02
CA TRP A 174 10.10 -21.38 -2.60
C TRP A 174 10.74 -20.61 -3.77
N TRP A 175 11.93 -21.05 -4.16
CA TRP A 175 12.65 -20.47 -5.30
C TRP A 175 12.45 -21.33 -6.56
N GLU A 176 12.05 -20.69 -7.65
CA GLU A 176 12.07 -21.24 -9.01
C GLU A 176 13.16 -20.54 -9.82
N GLY A 177 14.38 -21.07 -9.76
CA GLY A 177 15.54 -20.33 -10.25
C GLY A 177 15.77 -19.09 -9.38
N ASP A 178 15.69 -17.91 -9.98
CA ASP A 178 15.86 -16.61 -9.30
C ASP A 178 14.52 -15.94 -8.93
N THR A 179 13.39 -16.60 -9.18
CA THR A 179 12.05 -16.10 -8.84
C THR A 179 11.61 -16.64 -7.49
N LEU A 180 11.28 -15.76 -6.55
CA LEU A 180 10.58 -16.15 -5.32
C LEU A 180 9.11 -16.34 -5.65
N VAL A 181 8.59 -17.55 -5.43
CA VAL A 181 7.16 -17.85 -5.52
C VAL A 181 6.59 -17.95 -4.11
N VAL A 182 5.43 -17.35 -3.88
CA VAL A 182 4.76 -17.32 -2.58
C VAL A 182 3.32 -17.78 -2.74
N ASP A 183 2.96 -18.86 -2.06
CA ASP A 183 1.58 -19.36 -1.94
C ASP A 183 0.98 -18.87 -0.62
N THR A 184 -0.22 -18.30 -0.67
CA THR A 184 -0.89 -17.76 0.51
C THR A 184 -2.36 -18.15 0.57
N THR A 185 -2.74 -18.67 1.74
CA THR A 185 -4.11 -19.05 2.11
C THR A 185 -4.45 -18.49 3.49
N LEU A 186 -5.54 -18.95 4.11
CA LEU A 186 -5.96 -18.59 5.46
C LEU A 186 -6.20 -17.08 5.64
N PHE A 187 -6.78 -16.44 4.63
CA PHE A 187 -7.25 -15.07 4.76
C PHE A 187 -8.48 -15.00 5.69
N ALA A 188 -8.49 -13.97 6.53
CA ALA A 188 -9.67 -13.53 7.28
C ALA A 188 -10.64 -12.79 6.35
N ASN A 189 -11.90 -12.67 6.77
CA ASN A 189 -12.89 -11.91 6.01
C ASN A 189 -12.48 -10.43 5.94
N HIS A 190 -12.49 -9.86 4.74
CA HIS A 190 -12.16 -8.46 4.51
C HIS A 190 -13.11 -7.88 3.46
N ILE A 191 -13.79 -6.77 3.77
CA ILE A 191 -14.84 -6.22 2.90
C ILE A 191 -14.30 -5.59 1.61
N ASN A 192 -13.03 -5.20 1.59
CA ASN A 192 -12.30 -4.73 0.41
C ASN A 192 -11.14 -5.69 0.06
N GLY A 193 -11.34 -6.98 0.31
CA GLY A 193 -10.26 -7.97 0.32
C GLY A 193 -9.68 -8.33 -1.05
N ASN A 194 -10.44 -8.14 -2.13
CA ASN A 194 -9.99 -8.29 -3.51
C ASN A 194 -9.84 -6.93 -4.23
N GLN A 195 -9.83 -5.82 -3.47
CA GLN A 195 -9.84 -4.43 -3.95
C GLN A 195 -11.15 -3.99 -4.62
N PHE A 196 -11.30 -2.68 -4.86
CA PHE A 196 -12.45 -2.08 -5.53
C PHE A 196 -13.81 -2.43 -4.92
N GLY A 197 -13.86 -2.52 -3.58
CA GLY A 197 -15.09 -2.87 -2.86
C GLY A 197 -15.49 -4.34 -2.95
N ILE A 198 -14.63 -5.20 -3.52
CA ILE A 198 -14.88 -6.62 -3.64
C ILE A 198 -14.37 -7.32 -2.37
N PRO A 199 -15.24 -8.00 -1.60
CA PRO A 199 -14.80 -8.69 -0.41
C PRO A 199 -13.94 -9.91 -0.73
N SER A 200 -13.23 -10.39 0.29
CA SER A 200 -12.61 -11.69 0.27
C SER A 200 -12.72 -12.38 1.62
N GLY A 201 -12.37 -13.65 1.67
CA GLY A 201 -12.33 -14.38 2.92
C GLY A 201 -11.80 -15.79 2.74
N ALA A 202 -12.56 -16.76 3.22
CA ALA A 202 -12.01 -18.07 3.49
C ALA A 202 -11.53 -18.86 2.27
N GLN A 203 -12.09 -18.54 1.10
CA GLN A 203 -11.82 -19.19 -0.19
C GLN A 203 -10.79 -18.43 -1.05
N LYS A 204 -10.25 -17.32 -0.53
CA LYS A 204 -9.17 -16.61 -1.21
C LYS A 204 -7.89 -17.44 -1.19
N HIS A 205 -7.28 -17.59 -2.36
CA HIS A 205 -5.97 -18.18 -2.57
C HIS A 205 -5.16 -17.27 -3.48
N LEU A 206 -3.92 -17.00 -3.10
CA LEU A 206 -3.05 -16.07 -3.79
C LEU A 206 -1.70 -16.73 -4.04
N VAL A 207 -1.25 -16.69 -5.29
CA VAL A 207 0.10 -17.05 -5.67
C VAL A 207 0.79 -15.80 -6.20
N GLU A 208 1.90 -15.41 -5.60
CA GLU A 208 2.71 -14.25 -5.98
C GLU A 208 4.07 -14.71 -6.49
N ARG A 209 4.66 -13.93 -7.40
CA ARG A 209 5.99 -14.16 -7.96
C ARG A 209 6.77 -12.85 -7.92
N PHE A 210 7.96 -12.88 -7.33
CA PHE A 210 8.88 -11.75 -7.23
C PHE A 210 10.15 -12.08 -7.99
N GLU A 211 10.49 -11.27 -8.99
CA GLU A 211 11.62 -11.50 -9.89
C GLU A 211 12.29 -10.18 -10.26
N LEU A 212 13.62 -10.11 -10.14
CA LEU A 212 14.36 -8.94 -10.62
C LEU A 212 14.26 -8.84 -12.14
N THR A 213 14.07 -7.62 -12.66
CA THR A 213 14.19 -7.36 -14.10
C THR A 213 15.61 -7.65 -14.59
N GLY A 214 15.77 -7.77 -15.92
CA GLY A 214 17.06 -8.13 -16.52
C GLY A 214 18.20 -7.15 -16.21
N ASP A 215 17.88 -5.86 -16.02
CA ASP A 215 18.81 -4.81 -15.59
C ASP A 215 18.86 -4.64 -14.06
N ARG A 216 17.96 -5.33 -13.34
CA ARG A 216 17.89 -5.46 -11.88
C ARG A 216 17.64 -4.13 -11.16
N THR A 217 17.15 -3.14 -11.88
CA THR A 217 16.73 -1.84 -11.35
C THR A 217 15.31 -1.88 -10.79
N GLN A 218 14.56 -2.94 -11.12
CA GLN A 218 13.17 -3.11 -10.75
C GLN A 218 12.91 -4.54 -10.28
N LEU A 219 11.88 -4.68 -9.46
CA LEU A 219 11.28 -5.95 -9.04
C LEU A 219 9.96 -6.11 -9.77
N ARG A 220 9.87 -7.11 -10.66
CA ARG A 220 8.59 -7.54 -11.22
C ARG A 220 7.86 -8.35 -10.16
N PHE A 221 6.65 -7.92 -9.87
CA PHE A 221 5.69 -8.62 -9.02
C PHE A 221 4.52 -9.06 -9.90
N ASP A 222 4.32 -10.37 -10.02
CA ASP A 222 3.18 -10.96 -10.71
C ASP A 222 2.32 -11.72 -9.69
N PHE A 223 1.01 -11.77 -9.90
CA PHE A 223 0.13 -12.57 -9.04
C PHE A 223 -0.94 -13.32 -9.84
N PHE A 224 -1.43 -14.39 -9.21
CA PHE A 224 -2.59 -15.17 -9.58
C PHE A 224 -3.49 -15.28 -8.35
N LEU A 225 -4.74 -14.84 -8.50
CA LEU A 225 -5.71 -14.72 -7.42
C LEU A 225 -6.96 -15.53 -7.74
N GLU A 226 -7.32 -16.42 -6.82
CA GLU A 226 -8.59 -17.15 -6.82
C GLU A 226 -9.41 -16.77 -5.60
N ASP A 227 -10.70 -16.53 -5.81
CA ASP A 227 -11.68 -16.41 -4.74
C ASP A 227 -13.06 -16.75 -5.32
N PRO A 228 -13.42 -18.05 -5.45
CA PRO A 228 -14.64 -18.46 -6.14
C PRO A 228 -15.94 -17.99 -5.46
N GLU A 229 -15.85 -17.41 -4.26
CA GLU A 229 -16.98 -16.78 -3.59
C GLU A 229 -17.34 -15.43 -4.25
N TYR A 230 -16.34 -14.69 -4.72
CA TYR A 230 -16.48 -13.31 -5.21
C TYR A 230 -16.05 -13.15 -6.68
N LEU A 231 -15.21 -14.04 -7.21
CA LEU A 231 -14.67 -14.03 -8.57
C LEU A 231 -15.18 -15.26 -9.37
N GLN A 232 -15.62 -15.05 -10.60
CA GLN A 232 -16.09 -16.13 -11.49
C GLN A 232 -14.95 -17.01 -12.04
N ARG A 233 -13.76 -16.43 -12.15
CA ARG A 233 -12.54 -17.09 -12.64
C ARG A 233 -11.33 -16.45 -11.94
N PRO A 234 -10.17 -17.12 -11.97
CA PRO A 234 -8.94 -16.53 -11.47
C PRO A 234 -8.59 -15.24 -12.20
N VAL A 235 -7.95 -14.33 -11.48
CA VAL A 235 -7.45 -13.05 -11.99
C VAL A 235 -5.94 -13.03 -11.90
N THR A 236 -5.29 -12.49 -12.93
CA THR A 236 -3.85 -12.31 -12.96
C THR A 236 -3.51 -10.86 -13.17
N GLY A 237 -2.46 -10.40 -12.53
CA GLY A 237 -1.95 -9.06 -12.75
C GLY A 237 -0.49 -8.96 -12.34
N GLY A 238 0.09 -7.79 -12.53
CA GLY A 238 1.45 -7.55 -12.11
C GLY A 238 1.80 -6.08 -12.17
N ILE A 239 2.83 -5.73 -11.40
CA ILE A 239 3.41 -4.39 -11.35
C ILE A 239 4.93 -4.50 -11.31
N VAL A 240 5.59 -3.37 -11.53
CA VAL A 240 7.02 -3.24 -11.31
C VAL A 240 7.24 -2.27 -10.17
N LEU A 241 8.16 -2.61 -9.27
CA LEU A 241 8.60 -1.76 -8.19
C LEU A 241 10.03 -1.30 -8.45
N ASP A 242 10.30 -0.02 -8.24
CA ASP A 242 11.62 0.57 -8.47
C ASP A 242 12.56 0.29 -7.28
N HIS A 243 13.82 -0.06 -7.55
CA HIS A 243 14.80 -0.35 -6.50
C HIS A 243 15.30 0.92 -5.82
N VAL A 244 14.98 1.16 -4.56
CA VAL A 244 15.32 2.44 -3.89
C VAL A 244 16.24 2.24 -2.67
N PRO A 245 17.49 1.79 -2.87
CA PRO A 245 18.37 1.37 -1.77
C PRO A 245 18.83 2.50 -0.84
N ASN A 246 18.70 3.75 -1.29
CA ASN A 246 19.11 4.93 -0.54
C ASN A 246 17.94 5.60 0.20
N GLU A 247 16.71 5.11 0.00
CA GLU A 247 15.57 5.59 0.76
C GLU A 247 15.65 5.12 2.21
N THR A 248 15.06 5.91 3.11
CA THR A 248 14.91 5.52 4.51
C THR A 248 13.53 4.92 4.72
N PHE A 249 13.41 3.74 5.32
CA PHE A 249 12.13 3.17 5.73
C PHE A 249 11.59 3.91 6.96
N ILE A 250 10.40 4.52 6.84
CA ILE A 250 9.75 5.34 7.87
C ILE A 250 8.42 4.67 8.25
N PRO A 251 8.36 3.89 9.34
CA PRO A 251 7.10 3.31 9.82
C PRO A 251 6.10 4.41 10.17
N ALA A 252 4.91 4.37 9.57
CA ALA A 252 3.80 5.27 9.90
C ALA A 252 2.82 4.57 10.83
N VAL A 253 2.49 5.23 11.94
CA VAL A 253 1.37 4.83 12.79
C VAL A 253 0.11 5.43 12.18
N CYS A 254 -0.80 4.59 11.71
CA CYS A 254 -2.12 5.05 11.30
C CYS A 254 -2.91 5.48 12.54
N ASP A 255 -3.47 6.69 12.48
CA ASP A 255 -4.32 7.27 13.52
C ASP A 255 -5.77 7.35 13.01
N PRO A 256 -6.73 6.61 13.59
CA PRO A 256 -8.11 6.58 13.10
C PRO A 256 -8.82 7.93 13.15
N GLU A 257 -8.46 8.83 14.07
CA GLU A 257 -9.03 10.19 14.12
C GLU A 257 -8.61 10.98 12.89
N SER A 258 -7.32 10.97 12.57
CA SER A 258 -6.78 11.60 11.36
C SER A 258 -7.31 10.95 10.08
N ALA A 259 -7.34 9.62 10.02
CA ALA A 259 -7.78 8.87 8.83
C ALA A 259 -9.26 9.11 8.46
N ARG A 260 -10.11 9.45 9.43
CA ARG A 260 -11.56 9.68 9.21
C ARG A 260 -11.96 11.13 9.20
N ARG A 261 -11.02 12.06 9.46
CA ARG A 261 -11.32 13.47 9.73
C ARG A 261 -12.14 14.14 8.63
N TRP A 262 -11.94 13.71 7.38
CA TRP A 262 -12.58 14.29 6.20
C TRP A 262 -13.58 13.37 5.50
N MET A 263 -13.86 12.20 6.09
CA MET A 263 -14.74 11.19 5.47
C MET A 263 -16.23 11.47 5.70
N TYR A 264 -16.58 12.23 6.74
CA TYR A 264 -17.97 12.40 7.20
C TYR A 264 -18.48 13.86 7.15
N GLU A 265 -17.90 14.72 6.31
CA GLU A 265 -18.19 16.18 6.25
C GLU A 265 -18.90 16.71 4.99
#